data_AF-A0A849J380-F1
#
_entry.id   AF-A0A849J380-F1
#
_cell.length_a   1.000
_cell.length_b   1.000
_cell.length_c   1.000
_cell.angle_alpha   90.00
_cell.angle_beta   90.00
_cell.angle_gamma   90.00
#
_symmetry.space_group_name_H-M   'P 1'
#
loop_
_entity.id
_entity.type
_entity.pdbx_description
1 polymer ?
#
loop_
_entity_poly.entity_id
_entity_poly.type
_entity_poly.pdbx_seq_one_letter_code
_entity_poly.pdbx_strand_id
1 'polypeptide(L)'
;MARSKLKVPSTSFLKTTGVRLVLVGASAALLSACAPSATQNAKTACSYVKASIAEYEASVSNGVGPIKPLQASALEKLREALPYAAIAAGSDGNYQALQITLSESSRVPEARLIPALKSQCSSGPYDQSQYVPPSNIQG
;
A
#
# COMPACT_ATOMS: atom_id res chain seq x y z
N MET A 1 22.15 3.20 44.83
CA MET A 1 23.60 2.89 44.93
C MET A 1 23.90 1.65 44.11
N ALA A 2 24.95 1.75 43.30
CA ALA A 2 25.84 0.67 42.85
C ALA A 2 25.47 -0.21 41.63
N ARG A 3 26.55 -0.34 40.82
CA ARG A 3 26.96 -1.42 39.91
C ARG A 3 26.55 -1.27 38.44
N SER A 4 27.42 -1.44 37.45
CA SER A 4 28.88 -1.56 37.38
C SER A 4 29.21 -1.51 35.88
N LYS A 5 30.28 -0.81 35.49
CA LYS A 5 30.88 -0.96 34.16
C LYS A 5 31.40 -2.39 33.98
N LEU A 6 31.05 -3.03 32.87
CA LEU A 6 31.74 -4.22 32.34
C LEU A 6 32.03 -3.89 30.87
N LYS A 7 33.20 -3.31 30.59
CA LYS A 7 34.46 -4.01 30.30
C LYS A 7 34.28 -4.95 29.10
N VAL A 8 34.63 -4.40 27.94
CA VAL A 8 34.80 -5.10 26.66
C VAL A 8 35.91 -6.15 26.82
N PRO A 9 35.69 -7.42 26.44
CA PRO A 9 36.77 -8.36 26.20
C PRO A 9 37.06 -8.55 24.71
N SER A 10 38.35 -8.39 24.45
CA SER A 10 39.18 -8.70 23.29
C SER A 10 38.66 -9.66 22.22
N THR A 11 38.84 -9.18 20.98
CA THR A 11 39.05 -9.95 19.77
C THR A 11 40.04 -11.11 19.99
N SER A 12 39.55 -12.34 19.84
CA SER A 12 40.42 -13.52 19.73
C SER A 12 40.48 -13.95 18.29
N PHE A 13 41.69 -13.85 17.73
CA PHE A 13 42.09 -14.30 16.41
C PHE A 13 41.65 -15.75 16.15
N LEU A 14 40.92 -15.95 15.06
CA LEU A 14 40.57 -17.28 14.56
C LEU A 14 41.84 -18.04 14.20
N LYS A 15 42.08 -19.15 14.89
CA LYS A 15 43.09 -20.14 14.55
C LYS A 15 42.53 -21.04 13.45
N THR A 16 43.08 -20.88 12.26
CA THR A 16 42.84 -21.71 11.08
C THR A 16 43.37 -23.12 11.33
N THR A 17 42.49 -24.11 11.45
CA THR A 17 42.82 -25.52 11.22
C THR A 17 41.53 -26.26 10.90
N GLY A 18 41.45 -26.82 9.69
CA GLY A 18 40.22 -27.33 9.12
C GLY A 18 39.79 -28.70 9.66
N VAL A 19 38.50 -28.99 9.52
CA VAL A 19 37.97 -30.33 9.20
C VAL A 19 36.64 -30.09 8.47
N ARG A 20 36.45 -30.80 7.36
CA ARG A 20 35.24 -30.75 6.54
C ARG A 20 34.06 -31.36 7.29
N LEU A 21 33.05 -30.54 7.56
CA LEU A 21 31.71 -31.01 7.93
C LEU A 21 30.75 -30.65 6.78
N VAL A 22 30.27 -31.66 6.06
CA VAL A 22 29.17 -31.53 5.11
C VAL A 22 27.93 -31.24 5.94
N LEU A 23 27.58 -29.97 6.12
CA LEU A 23 26.29 -29.55 6.66
C LEU A 23 25.44 -29.04 5.48
N VAL A 24 24.73 -29.97 4.85
CA VAL A 24 23.53 -29.64 4.08
C VAL A 24 22.52 -29.09 5.09
N GLY A 25 22.33 -27.77 5.12
CA GLY A 25 21.32 -27.13 5.96
C GLY A 25 21.85 -26.04 6.88
N ALA A 26 22.23 -24.89 6.32
CA ALA A 26 22.46 -23.68 7.11
C ALA A 26 22.22 -22.38 6.31
N SER A 27 21.27 -22.38 5.38
CA SER A 27 20.84 -21.16 4.64
C SER A 27 19.44 -20.66 5.04
N ALA A 28 18.87 -21.16 6.14
CA ALA A 28 17.50 -20.86 6.56
C ALA A 28 17.35 -19.66 7.53
N ALA A 29 18.39 -18.85 7.78
CA ALA A 29 18.39 -17.90 8.89
C ALA A 29 18.47 -16.40 8.53
N LEU A 30 18.30 -16.00 7.26
CA LEU A 30 18.35 -14.57 6.88
C LEU A 30 17.29 -14.12 5.86
N LEU A 31 16.10 -14.74 5.86
CA LEU A 31 14.93 -14.17 5.17
C LEU A 31 14.06 -13.36 6.16
N SER A 32 14.66 -12.39 6.86
CA SER A 32 13.87 -11.28 7.39
C SER A 32 13.46 -10.40 6.21
N ALA A 33 12.48 -10.85 5.44
CA ALA A 33 11.89 -10.05 4.38
C ALA A 33 11.26 -8.81 5.03
N CYS A 34 11.89 -7.65 4.87
CA CYS A 34 11.27 -6.35 5.15
C CYS A 34 10.10 -6.15 4.17
N ALA A 35 8.95 -6.75 4.47
CA ALA A 35 7.72 -6.46 3.74
C ALA A 35 7.23 -5.06 4.14
N PRO A 36 6.80 -4.22 3.19
CA PRO A 36 6.21 -2.92 3.51
C PRO A 36 4.95 -3.11 4.37
N SER A 37 4.76 -2.24 5.36
CA SER A 37 3.60 -2.29 6.26
C SER A 37 2.29 -1.99 5.50
N ALA A 38 1.15 -2.34 6.12
CA ALA A 38 -0.17 -2.01 5.60
C ALA A 38 -0.28 -0.51 5.23
N THR A 39 0.15 0.35 6.16
CA THR A 39 0.16 1.81 5.97
C THR A 39 1.07 2.25 4.83
N GLN A 40 2.23 1.62 4.63
CA GLN A 40 3.12 1.99 3.51
C GLN A 40 2.49 1.62 2.17
N ASN A 41 1.88 0.44 2.06
CA ASN A 41 1.15 0.04 0.85
C ASN A 41 -0.07 0.94 0.61
N ALA A 42 -0.81 1.29 1.65
CA ALA A 42 -1.94 2.23 1.53
C ALA A 42 -1.49 3.62 1.06
N LYS A 43 -0.37 4.13 1.56
CA LYS A 43 0.22 5.39 1.07
C LYS A 43 0.60 5.29 -0.41
N THR A 44 1.20 4.18 -0.83
CA THR A 44 1.53 3.94 -2.24
C THR A 44 0.26 3.92 -3.09
N ALA A 45 -0.78 3.16 -2.70
CA ALA A 45 -2.07 3.15 -3.39
C ALA A 45 -2.66 4.57 -3.51
N CYS A 46 -2.67 5.33 -2.41
CA CYS A 46 -3.20 6.69 -2.39
C CYS A 46 -2.38 7.68 -3.24
N SER A 47 -1.11 7.42 -3.51
CA SER A 47 -0.31 8.24 -4.43
C SER A 47 -0.80 8.09 -5.87
N TYR A 48 -1.05 6.85 -6.32
CA TYR A 48 -1.63 6.56 -7.63
C TYR A 48 -3.04 7.12 -7.77
N VAL A 49 -3.88 6.99 -6.73
CA VAL A 49 -5.23 7.60 -6.69
C VAL A 49 -5.16 9.12 -6.89
N LYS A 50 -4.26 9.82 -6.20
CA LYS A 50 -4.11 11.27 -6.35
C LYS A 50 -3.67 11.66 -7.77
N ALA A 51 -2.75 10.90 -8.35
CA ALA A 51 -2.30 11.11 -9.73
C ALA A 51 -3.42 10.84 -10.75
N SER A 52 -4.25 9.80 -10.53
CA SER A 52 -5.45 9.53 -11.33
C SER A 52 -6.42 10.70 -11.32
N ILE A 53 -6.78 11.17 -10.12
CA ILE A 53 -7.71 12.28 -9.92
C ILE A 53 -7.20 13.54 -10.63
N ALA A 54 -5.90 13.85 -10.52
CA ALA A 54 -5.32 15.02 -11.17
C ALA A 54 -5.42 14.94 -12.71
N GLU A 55 -5.17 13.77 -13.31
CA GLU A 55 -5.30 13.59 -14.76
C GLU A 55 -6.75 13.60 -15.22
N TYR A 56 -7.65 12.99 -14.45
CA TYR A 56 -9.08 13.06 -14.70
C TYR A 56 -9.56 14.51 -14.65
N GLU A 57 -9.21 15.26 -13.61
CA GLU A 57 -9.56 16.68 -13.45
C GLU A 57 -8.98 17.54 -14.58
N ALA A 58 -7.74 17.27 -15.01
CA ALA A 58 -7.15 17.92 -16.18
C ALA A 58 -7.90 17.58 -17.47
N SER A 59 -8.41 16.35 -17.63
CA SER A 59 -9.17 15.93 -18.81
C SER A 59 -10.49 16.70 -18.95
N VAL A 60 -11.16 16.97 -17.83
CA VAL A 60 -12.47 17.65 -17.83
C VAL A 60 -12.35 19.16 -17.80
N SER A 61 -11.27 19.71 -17.24
CA SER A 61 -11.07 21.16 -17.12
C SER A 61 -10.58 21.81 -18.41
N ASN A 62 -9.84 21.06 -19.25
CA ASN A 62 -9.13 21.66 -20.38
C ASN A 62 -10.00 21.96 -21.62
N GLY A 63 -11.25 21.49 -21.70
CA GLY A 63 -12.27 21.82 -22.74
C GLY A 63 -11.94 21.55 -24.22
N VAL A 64 -10.66 21.59 -24.59
CA VAL A 64 -10.07 21.59 -25.94
C VAL A 64 -8.87 20.62 -26.00
N GLY A 65 -8.41 20.11 -24.84
CA GLY A 65 -7.32 19.13 -24.73
C GLY A 65 -7.80 17.68 -24.96
N PRO A 66 -6.87 16.71 -25.09
CA PRO A 66 -7.24 15.34 -25.41
C PRO A 66 -7.82 14.61 -24.18
N ILE A 67 -9.16 14.59 -24.10
CA ILE A 67 -9.94 14.00 -22.99
C ILE A 67 -9.66 12.50 -22.85
N LYS A 68 -9.74 11.75 -23.96
CA LYS A 68 -9.62 10.28 -23.97
C LYS A 68 -8.30 9.74 -23.41
N PRO A 69 -7.11 10.21 -23.83
CA PRO A 69 -5.85 9.68 -23.30
C PRO A 69 -5.63 10.03 -21.83
N LEU A 70 -6.06 11.21 -21.36
CA LEU A 70 -5.98 11.56 -19.94
C LEU A 70 -6.88 10.67 -19.08
N GLN A 71 -8.11 10.39 -19.52
CA GLN A 71 -9.00 9.48 -18.79
C GLN A 71 -8.52 8.02 -18.83
N ALA A 72 -7.94 7.57 -19.94
CA ALA A 72 -7.33 6.23 -20.02
C ALA A 72 -6.13 6.10 -19.08
N SER A 73 -5.28 7.13 -19.04
CA SER A 73 -4.12 7.20 -18.14
C SER A 73 -4.52 7.28 -16.67
N ALA A 74 -5.59 8.00 -16.35
CA ALA A 74 -6.17 8.05 -15.00
C ALA A 74 -6.65 6.65 -14.57
N LEU A 75 -7.47 5.99 -15.40
CA LEU A 75 -7.94 4.63 -15.12
C LEU A 75 -6.79 3.63 -14.89
N GLU A 76 -5.70 3.73 -15.65
CA GLU A 76 -4.54 2.87 -15.46
C GLU A 76 -3.89 3.07 -14.08
N LYS A 77 -3.80 4.31 -13.60
CA LYS A 77 -3.30 4.59 -12.25
C LYS A 77 -4.18 3.97 -11.16
N LEU A 78 -5.51 3.95 -11.34
CA LEU A 78 -6.39 3.24 -10.40
C LEU A 78 -6.12 1.73 -10.39
N ARG A 79 -5.80 1.15 -11.54
CA ARG A 79 -5.43 -0.27 -11.63
C ARG A 79 -4.08 -0.55 -10.98
N GLU A 80 -3.10 0.33 -11.16
CA GLU A 80 -1.80 0.25 -10.48
C GLU A 80 -1.94 0.38 -8.96
N ALA A 81 -2.90 1.16 -8.47
CA ALA A 81 -3.18 1.32 -7.04
C ALA A 81 -3.74 0.03 -6.39
N LEU A 82 -4.55 -0.74 -7.13
CA LEU A 82 -5.31 -1.87 -6.61
C LEU A 82 -4.47 -2.93 -5.88
N PRO A 83 -3.34 -3.45 -6.40
CA PRO A 83 -2.54 -4.46 -5.69
C PRO A 83 -2.00 -3.94 -4.35
N TYR A 84 -1.59 -2.67 -4.27
CA TYR A 84 -1.14 -2.07 -3.02
C TYR A 84 -2.28 -1.94 -2.01
N ALA A 85 -3.45 -1.53 -2.45
CA ALA A 85 -4.64 -1.49 -1.59
C ALA A 85 -5.05 -2.89 -1.12
N ALA A 86 -4.93 -3.92 -1.96
CA ALA A 86 -5.20 -5.30 -1.59
C ALA A 86 -4.23 -5.84 -0.53
N ILE A 87 -2.93 -5.56 -0.66
CA ILE A 87 -1.93 -5.92 0.36
C ILE A 87 -2.22 -5.18 1.67
N ALA A 88 -2.54 -3.89 1.59
CA ALA A 88 -2.89 -3.08 2.74
C ALA A 88 -4.14 -3.63 3.45
N ALA A 89 -5.22 -3.91 2.72
CA ALA A 89 -6.47 -4.46 3.23
C ALA A 89 -6.30 -5.86 3.84
N GLY A 90 -5.47 -6.71 3.23
CA GLY A 90 -5.16 -8.03 3.76
C GLY A 90 -4.36 -7.98 5.07
N SER A 91 -3.64 -6.88 5.32
CA SER A 91 -2.85 -6.68 6.54
C SER A 91 -3.59 -5.87 7.61
N ASP A 92 -4.48 -4.97 7.20
CA ASP A 92 -5.29 -4.10 8.06
C ASP A 92 -6.63 -3.81 7.38
N GLY A 93 -7.72 -4.28 8.00
CA GLY A 93 -9.09 -4.15 7.49
C GLY A 93 -9.58 -2.71 7.34
N ASN A 94 -8.90 -1.72 7.95
CA ASN A 94 -9.20 -0.31 7.73
C ASN A 94 -9.03 0.09 6.25
N TYR A 95 -8.20 -0.62 5.48
CA TYR A 95 -7.99 -0.31 4.05
C TYR A 95 -8.94 -1.08 3.11
N GLN A 96 -9.89 -1.85 3.64
CA GLN A 96 -10.80 -2.67 2.84
C GLN A 96 -11.73 -1.83 1.94
N ALA A 97 -12.20 -0.68 2.45
CA ALA A 97 -13.02 0.24 1.66
C ALA A 97 -12.26 0.80 0.45
N LEU A 98 -10.96 1.11 0.61
CA LEU A 98 -10.09 1.55 -0.49
C LEU A 98 -9.94 0.45 -1.55
N GLN A 99 -9.67 -0.79 -1.11
CA GLN A 99 -9.53 -1.92 -2.03
C GLN A 99 -10.82 -2.19 -2.83
N ILE A 100 -11.99 -2.18 -2.16
CA ILE A 100 -13.29 -2.36 -2.83
C ILE A 100 -13.55 -1.23 -3.83
N THR A 101 -13.33 0.02 -3.43
CA THR A 101 -13.57 1.17 -4.33
C THR A 101 -12.67 1.10 -5.57
N LEU A 102 -11.41 0.68 -5.41
CA LEU A 102 -10.49 0.50 -6.52
C LEU A 102 -10.86 -0.70 -7.41
N SER A 103 -11.41 -1.79 -6.87
CA SER A 103 -11.84 -2.94 -7.70
C SER A 103 -13.01 -2.56 -8.61
N GLU A 104 -13.84 -1.61 -8.20
CA GLU A 104 -14.94 -1.09 -9.00
C GLU A 104 -14.50 -0.16 -10.15
N SER A 105 -13.23 0.27 -10.22
CA SER A 105 -12.70 1.15 -11.28
C SER A 105 -12.90 0.62 -12.70
N SER A 106 -12.98 -0.70 -12.87
CA SER A 106 -13.23 -1.34 -14.17
C SER A 106 -14.70 -1.31 -14.63
N ARG A 107 -15.63 -1.05 -13.71
CA ARG A 107 -17.09 -1.16 -13.91
C ARG A 107 -17.80 0.17 -13.74
N VAL A 108 -17.32 0.99 -12.81
CA VAL A 108 -17.94 2.25 -12.41
C VAL A 108 -17.14 3.41 -13.01
N PRO A 109 -17.80 4.40 -13.65
CA PRO A 109 -17.11 5.59 -14.15
C PRO A 109 -16.31 6.30 -13.05
N GLU A 110 -15.06 6.66 -13.35
CA GLU A 110 -14.13 7.26 -12.38
C GLU A 110 -14.73 8.46 -11.64
N ALA A 111 -15.49 9.32 -12.35
CA ALA A 111 -16.23 10.45 -11.77
C ALA A 111 -17.04 10.11 -10.51
N ARG A 112 -17.63 8.91 -10.47
CA ARG A 112 -18.47 8.43 -9.36
C ARG A 112 -17.64 7.88 -8.19
N LEU A 113 -16.40 7.46 -8.47
CA LEU A 113 -15.47 6.92 -7.47
C LEU A 113 -14.64 8.01 -6.80
N ILE A 114 -14.34 9.11 -7.51
CA ILE A 114 -13.49 10.20 -7.02
C ILE A 114 -13.84 10.69 -5.61
N PRO A 115 -15.12 10.95 -5.23
CA PRO A 115 -15.44 11.42 -3.88
C PRO A 115 -15.05 10.40 -2.79
N ALA A 116 -15.32 9.12 -3.00
CA ALA A 116 -14.98 8.06 -2.07
C ALA A 116 -13.46 7.88 -1.99
N LEU A 117 -12.77 7.88 -3.13
CA LEU A 117 -11.31 7.79 -3.23
C LEU A 117 -10.62 8.96 -2.52
N LYS A 118 -11.14 10.20 -2.67
CA LYS A 118 -10.65 11.37 -1.95
C LYS A 118 -10.80 11.21 -0.44
N SER A 119 -11.97 10.76 0.03
CA SER A 119 -12.23 10.52 1.47
C SER A 119 -11.34 9.42 2.05
N GLN A 120 -11.19 8.30 1.35
CA GLN A 120 -10.37 7.16 1.81
C GLN A 120 -8.87 7.47 1.80
N CYS A 121 -8.43 8.48 1.03
CA CYS A 121 -7.03 8.91 0.92
C CYS A 121 -6.73 10.30 1.55
N SER A 122 -7.71 10.96 2.18
CA SER A 122 -7.52 12.26 2.84
C SER A 122 -6.90 12.15 4.24
N SER A 123 -7.04 10.99 4.85
CA SER A 123 -6.70 10.73 6.25
C SER A 123 -5.97 9.38 6.33
N GLY A 124 -5.29 9.09 7.44
CA GLY A 124 -4.82 7.73 7.74
C GLY A 124 -5.96 6.70 7.78
N PRO A 125 -5.73 5.47 8.29
CA PRO A 125 -6.64 4.32 8.14
C PRO A 125 -8.12 4.72 8.20
N TYR A 126 -8.85 4.41 7.13
CA TYR A 126 -10.26 4.77 6.97
C TYR A 126 -11.06 4.19 8.14
N ASP A 127 -11.79 5.06 8.83
CA ASP A 127 -12.68 4.67 9.91
C ASP A 127 -13.90 3.96 9.30
N GLN A 128 -13.95 2.64 9.44
CA GLN A 128 -15.09 1.80 8.99
C GLN A 128 -16.43 2.25 9.59
N SER A 129 -16.43 3.03 10.68
CA SER A 129 -17.64 3.62 11.29
C SER A 129 -18.38 4.57 10.35
N GLN A 130 -17.72 5.08 9.29
CA GLN A 130 -18.33 5.94 8.27
C GLN A 130 -18.93 5.16 7.09
N TYR A 131 -18.81 3.84 7.06
CA TYR A 131 -19.47 3.02 6.06
C TYR A 131 -20.98 2.98 6.35
N VAL A 132 -21.75 3.76 5.60
CA VAL A 132 -23.21 3.62 5.52
C VAL A 132 -23.51 2.65 4.37
N PRO A 133 -23.92 1.39 4.63
CA PRO A 133 -24.35 0.50 3.56
C PRO A 133 -25.55 1.12 2.83
N PRO A 134 -25.67 0.97 1.50
CA PRO A 134 -26.84 1.41 0.75
C PRO A 134 -28.03 0.48 1.05
N SER A 135 -28.62 0.65 2.23
CA SER A 135 -29.83 -0.03 2.67
C SER A 135 -30.88 1.02 3.02
N ASN A 136 -31.53 1.58 1.98
CA ASN A 136 -32.93 2.09 1.99
C ASN A 136 -33.20 3.05 0.81
N ILE A 137 -33.18 2.52 -0.43
CA ILE A 137 -34.04 3.08 -1.50
C ILE A 137 -34.96 1.96 -1.96
N GLN A 138 -35.89 1.59 -1.08
CA GLN A 138 -37.12 0.88 -1.42
C GLN A 138 -38.21 1.48 -0.52
N GLY A 139 -39.09 2.26 -1.16
CA GLY A 139 -40.16 3.04 -0.57
C GLY A 139 -40.59 4.10 -1.55
#